data_AF-A0A174P9F8-F1
#
_entry.id   AF-A0A174P9F8-F1
#
_cell.length_a   1.000
_cell.length_b   1.000
_cell.length_c   1.000
_cell.angle_alpha   90.00
_cell.angle_beta   90.00
_cell.angle_gamma   90.00
#
_symmetry.space_group_name_H-M   'P 1'
#
loop_
_entity.id
_entity.type
_entity.pdbx_description
1 polymer ?
#
loop_
_entity_poly.entity_id
_entity_poly.type
_entity_poly.pdbx_seq_one_letter_code
_entity_poly.pdbx_strand_id
1 'polypeptide(L)'
;MSIRKMKLKDYGITPGRAAELKEMVKDKQYYSLVIEACNRANEFLASHLVKSFTESVGYRQIFKNSNSCELPCTENDFYGYKRKALHEFDLLVKSVDL
;
A
#
# COMPACT_ATOMS: atom_id res chain seq x y z
N MET A 1 11.23 11.49 9.40
CA MET A 1 11.91 10.68 8.37
C MET A 1 11.16 10.88 7.04
N SER A 2 11.84 11.12 5.91
CA SER A 2 11.13 11.23 4.61
C SER A 2 10.54 9.87 4.21
N ILE A 3 9.28 9.86 3.77
CA ILE A 3 8.57 8.65 3.33
C ILE A 3 9.34 7.86 2.26
N ARG A 4 10.10 8.58 1.41
CA ARG A 4 10.96 8.01 0.37
C ARG A 4 12.02 7.06 0.92
N LYS A 5 12.55 7.35 2.11
CA LYS A 5 13.63 6.59 2.75
C LYS A 5 13.13 5.48 3.67
N MET A 6 11.86 5.52 4.08
CA MET A 6 11.30 4.51 4.98
C MET A 6 11.21 3.15 4.29
N LYS A 7 11.69 2.11 4.95
CA LYS A 7 11.65 0.70 4.56
C LYS A 7 10.69 -0.06 5.48
N LEU A 8 10.26 -1.26 5.08
CA LEU A 8 9.37 -2.09 5.90
C LEU A 8 9.95 -2.43 7.28
N LYS A 9 11.27 -2.64 7.36
CA LYS A 9 11.96 -2.84 8.64
C LYS A 9 11.86 -1.66 9.60
N ASP A 10 11.74 -0.44 9.08
CA ASP A 10 11.60 0.76 9.91
C ASP A 10 10.21 0.84 10.55
N TYR A 11 9.25 0.04 10.05
CA TYR A 11 7.94 -0.21 10.63
C TYR A 11 7.88 -1.52 11.45
N GLY A 12 9.02 -2.18 11.67
CA GLY A 12 9.07 -3.47 12.37
C GLY A 12 8.54 -4.66 11.55
N ILE A 13 8.31 -4.51 10.25
CA ILE A 13 7.78 -5.57 9.40
C ILE A 13 8.93 -6.44 8.88
N THR A 14 8.93 -7.71 9.29
CA THR A 14 9.88 -8.72 8.83
C THR A 14 9.57 -9.18 7.40
N PRO A 15 10.53 -9.78 6.68
CA PRO A 15 10.27 -10.34 5.35
C PRO A 15 9.16 -11.39 5.33
N GLY A 16 9.08 -12.24 6.36
CA GLY A 16 8.01 -13.25 6.51
C GLY A 16 6.64 -12.59 6.63
N ARG A 17 6.50 -11.61 7.55
CA ARG A 17 5.25 -10.88 7.72
C ARG A 17 4.88 -10.09 6.46
N ALA A 18 5.84 -9.51 5.77
CA ALA A 18 5.60 -8.83 4.50
C ALA A 18 5.06 -9.78 3.41
N ALA A 19 5.48 -11.05 3.40
CA ALA A 19 4.97 -12.06 2.47
C ALA A 19 3.52 -12.43 2.83
N GLU A 20 3.23 -12.68 4.11
CA GLU A 20 1.86 -12.93 4.61
C GLU A 20 0.91 -11.80 4.21
N LEU A 21 1.25 -10.55 4.56
CA LEU A 21 0.41 -9.39 4.27
C LEU A 21 0.14 -9.26 2.76
N LYS A 22 1.12 -9.55 1.90
CA LYS A 22 0.95 -9.51 0.43
C LYS A 22 -0.01 -10.57 -0.10
N GLU A 23 -0.15 -11.71 0.57
CA GLU A 23 -1.17 -12.68 0.22
C GLU A 23 -2.54 -12.26 0.77
N MET A 24 -2.58 -11.74 2.01
CA MET A 24 -3.82 -11.25 2.62
C MET A 24 -4.49 -10.11 1.82
N VAL A 25 -3.71 -9.14 1.31
CA VAL A 25 -4.29 -8.04 0.52
C VAL A 25 -4.96 -8.47 -0.79
N LYS A 26 -4.73 -9.70 -1.26
CA LYS A 26 -5.40 -10.27 -2.44
C LYS A 26 -6.74 -10.91 -2.10
N ASP A 27 -6.98 -11.24 -0.83
CA ASP A 27 -8.21 -11.86 -0.38
C ASP A 27 -9.32 -10.81 -0.20
N LYS A 28 -10.50 -11.13 -0.72
CA LYS A 28 -11.68 -10.27 -0.70
C LYS A 28 -12.13 -9.94 0.73
N GLN A 29 -11.90 -10.84 1.69
CA GLN A 29 -12.30 -10.59 3.08
C GLN A 29 -11.58 -9.38 3.70
N TYR A 30 -10.38 -9.07 3.22
CA TYR A 30 -9.57 -7.95 3.73
C TYR A 30 -9.72 -6.67 2.90
N TYR A 31 -10.58 -6.65 1.88
CA TYR A 31 -10.67 -5.53 0.94
C TYR A 31 -11.02 -4.18 1.60
N SER A 32 -11.94 -4.19 2.58
CA SER A 32 -12.29 -3.00 3.37
C SER A 32 -11.09 -2.46 4.14
N LEU A 33 -10.32 -3.34 4.79
CA LEU A 33 -9.11 -2.96 5.52
C LEU A 33 -8.02 -2.44 4.58
N VAL A 34 -7.90 -2.98 3.37
CA VAL A 34 -6.95 -2.48 2.36
C VAL A 34 -7.31 -1.05 1.93
N ILE A 35 -8.60 -0.76 1.70
CA ILE A 35 -9.06 0.60 1.40
C ILE A 35 -8.73 1.55 2.56
N GLU A 36 -9.05 1.16 3.78
CA GLU A 36 -8.79 1.98 4.97
C GLU A 36 -7.29 2.25 5.16
N ALA A 37 -6.46 1.21 5.04
CA ALA A 37 -5.00 1.32 5.12
C ALA A 37 -4.43 2.29 4.07
N CYS A 38 -4.93 2.24 2.84
CA CYS A 38 -4.51 3.13 1.77
C CYS A 38 -4.91 4.59 2.06
N ASN A 39 -6.11 4.82 2.60
CA ASN A 39 -6.56 6.15 3.03
C ASN A 39 -5.68 6.71 4.17
N ARG A 40 -5.40 5.90 5.20
CA ARG A 40 -4.50 6.28 6.31
C ARG A 40 -3.07 6.56 5.83
N ALA A 41 -2.60 5.83 4.83
CA ALA A 41 -1.29 6.05 4.26
C ALA A 41 -1.21 7.38 3.52
N ASN A 42 -2.12 7.62 2.59
CA ASN A 42 -2.29 8.86 1.84
C ASN A 42 -3.64 8.86 1.09
N GLU A 43 -4.58 9.70 1.54
CA GLU A 43 -5.93 9.81 0.96
C GLU A 43 -5.90 10.14 -0.55
N PHE A 44 -5.06 11.09 -0.98
CA PHE A 44 -4.95 11.49 -2.40
C PHE A 44 -4.46 10.37 -3.32
N LEU A 45 -3.64 9.45 -2.80
CA LEU A 45 -3.12 8.30 -3.55
C LEU A 45 -3.89 7.01 -3.28
N ALA A 46 -4.90 7.02 -2.41
CA ALA A 46 -5.52 5.80 -1.89
C ALA A 46 -6.06 4.90 -3.00
N SER A 47 -6.79 5.46 -3.97
CA SER A 47 -7.33 4.71 -5.11
C SER A 47 -6.25 4.02 -5.94
N HIS A 48 -5.12 4.70 -6.17
CA HIS A 48 -3.98 4.18 -6.91
C HIS A 48 -3.23 3.10 -6.12
N LEU A 49 -3.12 3.27 -4.79
CA LEU A 49 -2.50 2.29 -3.90
C LEU A 49 -3.34 1.01 -3.82
N VAL A 50 -4.66 1.13 -3.65
CA VAL A 50 -5.60 -0.01 -3.66
C VAL A 50 -5.44 -0.80 -4.95
N LYS A 51 -5.50 -0.12 -6.10
CA LYS A 51 -5.28 -0.74 -7.41
C LYS A 51 -3.94 -1.49 -7.49
N SER A 52 -2.87 -0.89 -6.96
CA SER A 52 -1.53 -1.50 -6.93
C SER A 52 -1.43 -2.75 -6.04
N PHE A 53 -2.25 -2.86 -5.00
CA PHE A 53 -2.30 -4.04 -4.15
C PHE A 53 -3.16 -5.15 -4.77
N THR A 54 -4.34 -4.82 -5.27
CA THR A 54 -5.32 -5.81 -5.73
C THR A 54 -5.01 -6.34 -7.13
N GLU A 55 -4.54 -5.48 -8.05
CA GLU A 55 -4.21 -5.88 -9.43
C GLU A 55 -2.73 -6.24 -9.59
N SER A 56 -1.93 -6.17 -8.53
CA SER A 56 -0.47 -6.40 -8.57
C SER A 56 0.28 -5.53 -9.60
N VAL A 57 -0.25 -4.34 -9.91
CA VAL A 57 0.36 -3.41 -10.87
C VAL A 57 1.29 -2.39 -10.19
N GLY A 58 2.39 -2.04 -10.85
CA GLY A 58 3.36 -1.04 -10.38
C GLY A 58 3.02 0.40 -10.80
N TYR A 59 3.77 1.38 -10.27
CA TYR A 59 3.62 2.81 -10.58
C TYR A 59 3.55 3.08 -12.09
N ARG A 60 4.50 2.53 -12.87
CA ARG A 60 4.58 2.74 -14.32
C ARG A 60 3.39 2.16 -15.08
N GLN A 61 2.82 1.05 -14.62
CA GLN A 61 1.65 0.45 -15.25
C GLN A 61 0.38 1.26 -14.93
N ILE A 62 0.23 1.72 -13.69
CA ILE A 62 -0.85 2.62 -13.29
C ILE A 62 -0.78 3.91 -14.11
N PHE A 63 0.42 4.49 -14.23
CA PHE A 63 0.66 5.70 -15.01
C PHE A 63 0.36 5.53 -16.51
N LYS A 64 0.71 4.38 -17.11
CA LYS A 64 0.43 4.10 -18.53
C LYS A 64 -1.05 3.87 -18.81
N ASN A 65 -1.78 3.30 -17.85
CA ASN A 65 -3.19 2.94 -18.01
C ASN A 65 -4.15 4.04 -17.54
N SER A 66 -3.63 5.11 -16.91
CA SER A 66 -4.45 6.27 -16.55
C SER A 66 -4.62 7.17 -17.77
N ASN A 67 -5.85 7.28 -18.29
CA ASN A 67 -6.22 8.28 -19.31
C ASN A 67 -5.94 9.72 -18.85
N SER A 68 -5.82 9.93 -17.54
CA SER A 68 -5.39 11.16 -16.90
C SER A 68 -3.89 11.05 -16.63
N CYS A 69 -3.09 11.67 -17.48
CA CYS A 69 -1.66 11.81 -17.24
C CYS A 69 -1.44 12.54 -15.91
N GLU A 70 -0.52 12.02 -15.08
CA GLU A 70 -0.05 12.56 -13.79
C GLU A 70 -0.70 11.97 -12.52
N LEU A 71 -0.12 10.85 -12.08
CA LEU A 71 -0.02 10.56 -10.64
C LEU A 71 0.68 11.76 -9.96
N PRO A 72 0.10 12.38 -8.91
CA PRO A 72 0.65 13.58 -8.27
C PRO A 72 1.83 13.26 -7.35
N CYS A 73 2.69 12.31 -7.73
CA CYS A 73 3.81 11.87 -6.93
C CYS A 73 4.89 11.22 -7.80
N THR A 74 6.13 11.22 -7.32
CA THR A 74 7.19 10.47 -8.00
C THR A 74 7.06 8.96 -7.73
N GLU A 75 7.69 8.13 -8.57
CA GLU A 75 7.76 6.68 -8.36
C GLU A 75 8.28 6.32 -6.96
N ASN A 76 9.27 7.07 -6.45
CA ASN A 76 9.82 6.88 -5.10
C ASN A 76 8.82 7.23 -3.98
N ASP A 77 8.05 8.29 -4.16
CA ASP A 77 6.98 8.66 -3.23
C ASP A 77 5.91 7.58 -3.19
N PHE A 78 5.48 7.13 -4.37
CA PHE A 78 4.49 6.07 -4.51
C PHE A 78 4.89 4.80 -3.75
N TYR A 79 6.12 4.31 -3.95
CA TYR A 79 6.59 3.12 -3.23
C TYR A 79 6.82 3.36 -1.74
N GLY A 80 7.11 4.59 -1.33
CA GLY A 80 7.12 5.00 0.07
C GLY A 80 5.73 4.85 0.70
N TYR A 81 4.71 5.42 0.07
CA TYR A 81 3.33 5.31 0.53
C TYR A 81 2.78 3.89 0.44
N LYS A 82 3.19 3.09 -0.55
CA LYS A 82 2.85 1.67 -0.62
C LYS A 82 3.38 0.88 0.57
N ARG A 83 4.60 1.18 1.05
CA ARG A 83 5.14 0.55 2.27
C ARG A 83 4.41 1.02 3.52
N LYS A 84 4.05 2.31 3.62
CA LYS A 84 3.23 2.82 4.72
C LYS A 84 1.84 2.17 4.72
N ALA A 85 1.18 2.04 3.58
CA ALA A 85 -0.12 1.37 3.47
C ALA A 85 -0.05 -0.09 3.91
N LEU A 86 1.02 -0.82 3.56
CA LEU A 86 1.20 -2.19 4.05
C LEU A 86 1.38 -2.24 5.58
N HIS A 87 1.98 -1.21 6.18
CA HIS A 87 2.08 -1.08 7.63
C HIS A 87 0.76 -0.74 8.30
N GLU A 88 -0.01 0.22 7.78
CA GLU A 88 -1.35 0.53 8.27
C GLU A 88 -2.27 -0.70 8.19
N PHE A 89 -2.15 -1.47 7.11
CA PHE A 89 -2.86 -2.72 6.93
C PHE A 89 -2.49 -3.76 8.00
N ASP A 90 -1.20 -3.93 8.31
CA ASP A 90 -0.75 -4.82 9.38
C ASP A 90 -1.34 -4.43 10.75
N LEU A 91 -1.40 -3.13 11.05
CA LEU A 91 -2.01 -2.63 12.29
C LEU A 91 -3.52 -2.92 12.34
N LEU A 92 -4.22 -2.71 11.23
CA LEU A 92 -5.66 -2.98 11.12
C LEU A 92 -5.97 -4.47 11.28
N VAL A 93 -5.25 -5.35 10.59
CA VAL A 93 -5.42 -6.81 10.71
C VAL A 93 -5.22 -7.25 12.17
N LYS A 94 -4.14 -6.80 12.81
CA LYS A 94 -3.87 -7.10 14.22
C LYS A 94 -4.97 -6.61 15.17
N SER A 95 -5.72 -5.56 14.82
CA SER A 95 -6.81 -5.04 15.64
C SER A 95 -8.12 -5.82 15.49
N VAL A 96 -8.27 -6.60 14.42
CA VAL A 96 -9.46 -7.43 14.16
C VAL A 96 -9.26 -8.87 14.63
N ASP A 97 -8.01 -9.34 14.65
CA ASP A 97 -7.62 -10.65 15.19
C ASP A 97 -7.48 -10.68 16.73
N LEU A 98 -7.68 -9.54 17.42
CA LEU A 98 -7.68 -9.38 18.89
C LEU A 98 -9.11 -9.38 19.44
#